data_AF-A0A954KWM3-F1
#
_entry.id   AF-A0A954KWM3-F1
#
_cell.length_a   1.000
_cell.length_b   1.000
_cell.length_c   1.000
_cell.angle_alpha   90.00
_cell.angle_beta   90.00
_cell.angle_gamma   90.00
#
_symmetry.space_group_name_H-M   'P 1'
#
loop_
_entity.id
_entity.type
_entity.pdbx_description
1 polymer ?
#
loop_
_entity_poly.entity_id
_entity_poly.type
_entity_poly.pdbx_seq_one_letter_code
_entity_poly.pdbx_strand_id
1 'polypeptide(L)' 'FRPNQPGTDDKGLSAPHTGIGQFAMGDGAVRSISENIDDGVYNALGTRSGGEVVGEF' A
#
# COMPACT_ATOMS: atom_id res chain seq x y z
N PHE A 1 -0.20 -8.91 -6.38
CA PHE A 1 0.95 -8.62 -5.50
C PHE A 1 0.68 -7.27 -4.86
N ARG A 2 0.35 -7.26 -3.56
CA ARG A 2 0.09 -6.01 -2.82
C ARG A 2 1.37 -5.62 -2.07
N PRO A 3 1.76 -4.35 -2.06
CA PRO A 3 2.75 -3.77 -1.21
C PRO A 3 2.68 -4.21 0.23
N ASN A 4 3.85 -4.56 0.74
CA ASN A 4 4.03 -4.98 2.12
C ASN A 4 3.15 -6.16 2.57
N GLN A 5 2.66 -6.99 1.64
CA GLN A 5 1.77 -8.11 1.98
C GLN A 5 2.56 -9.32 2.47
N PRO A 6 2.25 -9.85 3.67
CA PRO A 6 2.86 -11.09 4.13
C PRO A 6 2.63 -12.26 3.16
N GLY A 7 3.68 -13.06 2.94
CA GLY A 7 3.60 -14.28 2.14
C GLY A 7 3.61 -14.09 0.61
N THR A 8 3.91 -12.89 0.11
CA THR A 8 4.16 -12.64 -1.31
C THR A 8 5.64 -12.75 -1.68
N ASP A 9 5.98 -12.44 -2.94
CA ASP A 9 7.37 -12.39 -3.38
C ASP A 9 8.16 -11.30 -2.63
N ASP A 10 9.47 -11.50 -2.50
CA ASP A 10 10.37 -10.61 -1.78
C ASP A 10 10.89 -9.46 -2.66
N LYS A 11 10.14 -9.12 -3.73
CA LYS A 11 10.57 -8.20 -4.79
C LYS A 11 9.55 -7.11 -5.04
N GLY A 12 10.05 -6.00 -5.59
CA GLY A 12 9.21 -4.91 -6.05
C GLY A 12 8.39 -4.27 -4.94
N LEU A 13 7.22 -3.78 -5.31
CA LEU A 13 6.31 -3.12 -4.40
C LEU A 13 5.79 -4.08 -3.32
N SER A 14 5.57 -5.36 -3.64
CA SER A 14 5.02 -6.40 -2.77
C SER A 14 5.95 -6.99 -1.72
N ALA A 15 7.23 -6.62 -1.71
CA ALA A 15 8.17 -7.14 -0.72
C ALA A 15 7.62 -6.94 0.71
N PRO A 16 7.50 -8.01 1.51
CA PRO A 16 6.98 -7.92 2.87
C PRO A 16 8.04 -7.35 3.83
N HIS A 17 7.58 -6.46 4.71
CA HIS A 17 8.31 -5.82 5.79
C HIS A 17 7.47 -5.89 7.06
N THR A 18 8.08 -6.36 8.15
CA THR A 18 7.41 -6.38 9.45
C THR A 18 7.08 -4.96 9.91
N GLY A 19 5.86 -4.74 10.37
CA GLY A 19 5.36 -3.44 10.80
C GLY A 19 4.87 -2.60 9.61
N ILE A 20 5.75 -1.78 9.04
CA ILE A 20 5.41 -0.77 8.01
C ILE A 20 6.45 -0.71 6.87
N GLY A 21 5.98 -0.35 5.68
CA GLY A 21 6.79 0.12 4.56
C GLY A 21 6.38 1.53 4.15
N GLN A 22 7.34 2.35 3.69
CA GLN A 22 7.04 3.69 3.16
C GLN A 22 6.96 3.65 1.64
N PHE A 23 5.86 4.16 1.08
CA PHE A 23 5.59 4.12 -0.35
C PHE A 23 5.37 5.53 -0.89
N ALA A 24 6.06 5.86 -1.98
CA ALA A 24 5.83 7.08 -2.73
C ALA A 24 4.61 6.88 -3.65
N MET A 25 3.66 7.80 -3.55
CA MET A 25 2.41 7.80 -4.30
C MET A 25 2.55 8.62 -5.59
N GLY A 26 1.66 8.39 -6.55
CA GLY A 26 1.68 9.10 -7.84
C GLY A 26 1.45 10.61 -7.75
N ASP A 27 0.85 11.08 -6.66
CA ASP A 27 0.63 12.51 -6.34
C ASP A 27 1.83 13.15 -5.61
N GLY A 28 2.90 12.39 -5.37
CA GLY A 28 4.11 12.85 -4.67
C GLY A 28 4.03 12.74 -3.15
N ALA A 29 2.91 12.30 -2.57
CA ALA A 29 2.83 12.01 -1.15
C ALA A 29 3.62 10.74 -0.80
N VAL A 30 4.06 10.63 0.46
CA VAL A 30 4.60 9.38 1.01
C VAL A 30 3.61 8.85 2.03
N ARG A 31 3.25 7.57 1.90
CA ARG A 31 2.33 6.90 2.83
C ARG A 31 2.99 5.69 3.46
N SER A 32 2.76 5.54 4.76
CA SER A 32 3.14 4.34 5.52
C SER A 32 2.06 3.28 5.33
N ILE A 33 2.45 2.09 4.88
CA ILE A 33 1.54 0.96 4.69
C ILE A 33 1.96 -0.16 5.64
N SER A 34 1.05 -0.56 6.53
CA SER A 34 1.28 -1.68 7.44
C SER A 34 1.06 -3.02 6.75
N GLU A 35 1.73 -4.06 7.25
CA GLU A 35 1.45 -5.46 6.88
C GLU A 35 0.00 -5.90 7.21
N ASN A 36 -0.71 -5.12 8.03
CA ASN A 36 -2.09 -5.38 8.47
C ASN A 36 -3.13 -4.44 7.82
N ILE A 37 -2.79 -3.72 6.74
CA ILE A 37 -3.71 -2.79 6.08
C ILE A 37 -4.98 -3.49 5.56
N ASP A 38 -6.12 -2.81 5.63
CA ASP A 38 -7.37 -3.31 5.03
C ASP A 38 -7.26 -3.43 3.49
N ASP A 39 -7.81 -4.51 2.95
CA ASP A 39 -7.75 -4.83 1.52
C ASP A 39 -8.48 -3.79 0.65
N GLY A 40 -9.60 -3.24 1.13
CA GLY A 40 -10.39 -2.24 0.41
C GLY A 40 -9.67 -0.90 0.36
N VAL A 41 -9.17 -0.44 1.51
CA VAL A 41 -8.32 0.76 1.62
C VAL A 41 -7.11 0.64 0.71
N TYR A 42 -6.42 -0.51 0.78
CA TYR A 42 -5.23 -0.76 -0.02
C TYR A 42 -5.49 -0.65 -1.52
N ASN A 43 -6.54 -1.30 -2.03
CA ASN A 43 -6.88 -1.24 -3.46
C ASN A 43 -7.26 0.17 -3.89
N ALA A 44 -7.94 0.92 -3.04
CA ALA A 44 -8.32 2.30 -3.31
C ALA A 44 -7.10 3.24 -3.45
N LEU A 45 -6.01 2.99 -2.73
CA LEU A 45 -4.78 3.78 -2.86
C LEU A 45 -4.00 3.51 -4.15
N GLY A 46 -4.20 2.34 -4.75
CA GLY A 46 -3.47 1.90 -5.94
C GLY A 46 -4.23 2.08 -7.24
N THR A 47 -5.46 2.63 -7.23
CA THR A 47 -6.18 2.78 -8.49
C THR A 47 -5.52 3.83 -9.38
N ARG A 48 -5.57 3.60 -10.68
CA ARG A 48 -5.12 4.57 -11.68
C ARG A 48 -6.08 5.75 -11.84
N SER A 49 -7.35 5.56 -11.49
CA SER A 49 -8.34 6.63 -11.57
C SER A 49 -8.00 7.75 -10.58
N GLY A 50 -7.50 7.38 -9.40
CA GLY A 50 -7.17 8.30 -8.33
C GLY A 50 -8.40 8.99 -7.74
N GLY A 51 -8.24 9.58 -6.55
CA GLY A 51 -9.30 10.35 -5.91
C GLY A 51 -10.39 9.52 -5.22
N GLU A 52 -10.16 8.22 -5.02
CA GLU A 52 -10.99 7.40 -4.14
C GLU A 52 -11.06 8.05 -2.75
N VAL A 53 -12.26 8.06 -2.17
CA VAL A 53 -12.44 8.49 -0.78
C VAL A 53 -11.92 7.38 0.11
N VAL A 54 -10.63 7.45 0.42
CA VAL A 54 -9.98 6.60 1.41
C VAL A 54 -10.00 7.36 2.74
N GLY A 55 -10.53 6.74 3.79
CA GLY A 55 -10.55 7.34 5.14
C GLY A 55 -9.15 7.57 5.71
N GLU A 56 -9.05 7.94 6.99
CA GLU A 56 -7.77 7.79 7.71
C GLU A 56 -7.51 6.30 7.96
N PHE A 57 -6.27 5.86 7.70
CA PHE A 57 -5.82 4.47 7.82
C PHE A 57 -4.35 4.41 8.23
#